data_AF-A0A3D5FVQ7-F1
#
_entry.id   AF-A0A3D5FVQ7-F1
#
_cell.length_a   1.000
_cell.length_b   1.000
_cell.length_c   1.000
_cell.angle_alpha   90.00
_cell.angle_beta   90.00
_cell.angle_gamma   90.00
#
_symmetry.space_group_name_H-M   'P 1'
#
loop_
_entity.id
_entity.type
_entity.pdbx_description
1 polymer ?
#
loop_
_entity_poly.entity_id
_entity_poly.type
_entity_poly.pdbx_seq_one_letter_code
_entity_poly.pdbx_strand_id
1 'polypeptide(L)'
;WDNIDIFGWLGYPMQIKVDFLCRDSILAAPLVLDLVLFTDLAQRSGWKGIQEWLSFYFKSPQTAPELYPEHDIFIQLMKLKNTLRFLQGEDLITHLGQEYYD
;
A
#
# COMPACT_ATOMS: atom_id res chain seq x y z
N TRP A 1 -11.23 -16.46 7.99
CA TRP A 1 -11.64 -17.42 6.96
C TRP A 1 -12.41 -16.66 5.91
N ASP A 2 -11.93 -16.70 4.69
CA ASP A 2 -12.51 -16.04 3.54
C ASP A 2 -12.80 -17.07 2.45
N ASN A 3 -13.97 -16.98 1.83
CA ASN A 3 -14.34 -17.79 0.67
C ASN A 3 -14.59 -16.84 -0.50
N ILE A 4 -13.77 -16.97 -1.54
CA ILE A 4 -13.83 -16.15 -2.74
C ILE A 4 -14.30 -17.06 -3.88
N ASP A 5 -15.55 -16.87 -4.29
CA ASP A 5 -16.13 -17.59 -5.41
C ASP A 5 -15.77 -16.87 -6.71
N ILE A 6 -15.19 -17.60 -7.67
CA ILE A 6 -14.78 -17.07 -8.98
C ILE A 6 -15.32 -17.96 -10.10
N PHE A 7 -15.34 -17.44 -11.32
CA PHE A 7 -15.69 -18.21 -12.51
C PHE A 7 -14.59 -18.10 -13.55
N GLY A 8 -14.32 -19.20 -14.24
CA GLY A 8 -13.32 -19.28 -15.29
C GLY A 8 -13.92 -19.19 -16.68
N TRP A 9 -13.11 -19.62 -17.66
CA TRP A 9 -13.53 -19.82 -19.03
C TRP A 9 -14.81 -20.66 -19.10
N LEU A 10 -15.72 -20.38 -20.05
CA LEU A 10 -17.03 -21.04 -20.19
C LEU A 10 -17.92 -20.99 -18.93
N GLY A 11 -17.64 -20.10 -17.97
CA GLY A 11 -18.44 -19.94 -16.77
C GLY A 11 -18.27 -21.06 -15.74
N TYR A 12 -17.22 -21.89 -15.86
CA TYR A 12 -16.96 -22.93 -14.87
C TYR A 12 -16.68 -22.31 -13.48
N PRO A 13 -17.47 -22.62 -12.44
CA PRO A 13 -17.28 -22.07 -11.12
C PRO A 13 -16.05 -22.68 -10.44
N MET A 14 -15.33 -21.87 -9.68
CA MET A 14 -14.16 -22.25 -8.87
C MET A 14 -14.22 -21.48 -7.53
N GLN A 15 -13.43 -21.91 -6.55
CA GLN A 15 -13.39 -21.29 -5.23
C GLN A 15 -11.95 -21.16 -4.73
N ILE A 16 -11.65 -20.04 -4.10
CA ILE A 16 -10.44 -19.84 -3.30
C ILE A 16 -10.88 -19.73 -1.83
N LYS A 17 -10.38 -20.63 -0.99
CA LYS A 17 -10.63 -20.63 0.45
C LYS A 17 -9.35 -20.27 1.18
N VAL A 18 -9.40 -19.20 1.95
CA VAL A 18 -8.26 -18.69 2.71
C VAL A 18 -8.58 -18.83 4.19
N ASP A 19 -7.75 -19.55 4.92
CA ASP A 19 -7.77 -19.53 6.38
C ASP A 19 -6.49 -18.88 6.88
N PHE A 20 -6.65 -17.74 7.53
CA PHE A 20 -5.54 -16.91 7.99
C PHE A 20 -5.49 -16.93 9.52
N LEU A 21 -4.61 -17.77 10.05
CA LEU A 21 -4.37 -17.94 11.47
C LEU A 21 -3.32 -16.93 11.92
N CYS A 22 -3.77 -15.78 12.39
CA CYS A 22 -2.89 -14.70 12.83
C CYS A 22 -3.09 -14.34 14.30
N ARG A 23 -2.04 -13.75 14.89
CA ARG A 23 -2.12 -13.05 16.17
C ARG A 23 -2.11 -11.56 15.89
N ASP A 24 -3.23 -10.89 16.13
CA ASP A 24 -3.45 -9.50 15.76
C ASP A 24 -2.35 -8.57 16.29
N SER A 25 -1.94 -8.74 17.55
CA SER A 25 -0.90 -7.89 18.14
C SER A 25 0.46 -8.01 17.44
N ILE A 26 0.83 -9.21 16.96
CA ILE A 26 2.11 -9.43 16.26
C ILE A 26 2.07 -8.79 14.87
N LEU A 27 0.90 -8.76 14.23
CA LEU A 27 0.73 -8.07 12.94
C LEU A 27 0.67 -6.55 13.12
N ALA A 28 -0.02 -6.06 14.15
CA ALA A 28 -0.23 -4.64 14.36
C ALA A 28 1.01 -3.90 14.88
N ALA A 29 1.80 -4.52 15.78
CA ALA A 29 2.98 -3.87 16.37
C ALA A 29 3.99 -3.32 15.34
N PRO A 30 4.44 -4.08 14.32
CA PRO A 30 5.33 -3.54 13.29
C PRO A 30 4.68 -2.46 12.43
N LEU A 31 3.38 -2.59 12.10
CA LEU A 31 2.65 -1.54 11.37
C LEU A 31 2.68 -0.21 12.13
N VAL A 32 2.43 -0.24 13.44
CA VAL A 32 2.44 0.96 14.29
C VAL A 32 3.84 1.56 14.37
N LEU A 33 4.88 0.72 14.48
CA LEU A 33 6.27 1.18 14.49
C LEU A 33 6.62 1.92 13.19
N ASP A 34 6.30 1.34 12.04
CA ASP A 34 6.52 1.96 10.73
C ASP A 34 5.79 3.29 10.61
N LEU A 35 4.52 3.36 11.04
CA LEU A 35 3.74 4.60 11.03
C LEU A 35 4.38 5.70 11.86
N VAL A 36 4.91 5.39 13.04
CA VAL A 36 5.62 6.37 13.88
C VAL A 36 6.88 6.88 13.19
N LEU A 37 7.68 5.97 12.62
CA LEU A 37 8.91 6.33 11.91
C LEU A 37 8.63 7.22 10.68
N PHE A 38 7.65 6.85 9.87
CA PHE A 38 7.30 7.63 8.67
C PHE A 38 6.60 8.95 8.97
N THR A 39 5.82 9.01 10.06
CA THR A 39 5.21 10.27 10.50
C THR A 39 6.28 11.25 11.00
N ASP A 40 7.28 10.77 11.75
CA ASP A 40 8.44 11.59 12.14
C ASP A 40 9.23 12.07 10.91
N LEU A 41 9.43 11.20 9.90
CA LEU A 41 10.06 11.60 8.63
C LEU A 41 9.26 12.68 7.89
N ALA A 42 7.93 12.54 7.78
CA ALA A 42 7.05 13.55 7.19
C ALA A 42 7.18 14.89 7.91
N GLN A 43 7.16 14.85 9.26
CA GLN A 43 7.29 16.05 10.08
C GLN A 43 8.64 16.75 9.85
N ARG A 44 9.75 16.00 9.81
CA ARG A 44 11.08 16.54 9.53
C ARG A 44 11.21 17.09 8.11
N SER A 45 10.47 16.51 7.17
CA SER A 45 10.37 16.98 5.77
C SER A 45 9.44 18.18 5.61
N GLY A 46 8.85 18.68 6.71
CA GLY A 46 7.94 19.83 6.70
C GLY A 46 6.55 19.53 6.15
N TRP A 47 6.21 18.26 5.92
CA TRP A 47 4.93 17.86 5.35
C TRP A 47 3.82 17.92 6.39
N LYS A 48 2.62 18.33 5.94
CA LYS A 48 1.45 18.56 6.79
C LYS A 48 0.17 18.11 6.07
N GLY A 49 -0.90 17.96 6.84
CA GLY A 49 -2.20 17.53 6.32
C GLY A 49 -2.21 16.05 5.95
N ILE A 50 -3.10 15.67 5.03
CA ILE A 50 -3.34 14.28 4.66
C ILE A 50 -2.08 13.68 4.02
N GLN A 51 -1.51 12.66 4.66
CA GLN A 51 -0.34 11.93 4.19
C GLN A 51 -0.77 10.70 3.38
N GLU A 52 -1.27 10.91 2.15
CA GLU A 52 -1.83 9.81 1.35
C GLU A 52 -0.82 8.71 0.98
N TRP A 53 0.49 8.98 1.07
CA TRP A 53 1.53 7.97 0.83
C TRP A 53 1.64 6.93 1.94
N LEU A 54 1.03 7.18 3.11
CA LEU A 54 0.91 6.23 4.21
C LEU A 54 -0.31 5.30 4.09
N SER A 55 -1.10 5.43 3.01
CA SER A 55 -2.33 4.64 2.80
C SER A 55 -2.14 3.12 2.91
N PHE A 56 -0.94 2.63 2.58
CA PHE A 56 -0.54 1.23 2.71
C PHE A 56 -0.81 0.62 4.10
N TYR A 57 -0.74 1.45 5.14
CA TYR A 57 -0.87 1.03 6.53
C TYR A 57 -2.31 1.10 7.07
N PHE A 58 -3.27 1.63 6.29
CA PHE A 58 -4.63 1.89 6.76
C PHE A 58 -5.68 1.13 5.94
N LYS A 59 -6.66 0.56 6.64
CA LYS A 59 -7.83 -0.07 6.01
C LYS A 59 -8.70 0.93 5.25
N SER A 60 -8.80 2.16 5.77
CA SER A 60 -9.60 3.25 5.21
C SER A 60 -8.73 4.50 5.09
N PRO A 61 -7.92 4.62 4.03
CA PRO A 61 -7.04 5.75 3.85
C PRO A 61 -7.83 7.04 3.64
N GLN A 62 -7.34 8.14 4.20
CA GLN A 62 -7.91 9.46 3.98
C GLN A 62 -7.34 10.05 2.68
N THR A 63 -8.20 10.71 1.90
CA THR A 63 -7.85 11.41 0.67
C THR A 63 -8.39 12.84 0.69
N ALA A 64 -7.85 13.70 -0.16
CA ALA A 64 -8.45 15.02 -0.37
C ALA A 64 -9.90 14.90 -0.88
N PRO A 65 -10.75 15.92 -0.67
CA PRO A 65 -12.08 15.97 -1.26
C PRO A 65 -12.01 15.70 -2.77
N GLU A 66 -12.96 14.93 -3.30
CA GLU A 66 -13.07 14.52 -4.71
C GLU A 66 -12.09 13.41 -5.16
N LEU A 67 -11.12 12.99 -4.34
CA LEU A 67 -10.23 11.87 -4.66
C LEU A 67 -10.77 10.54 -4.13
N TYR A 68 -10.67 9.50 -4.97
CA TYR A 68 -11.00 8.13 -4.59
C TYR A 68 -9.88 7.53 -3.70
N PRO A 69 -10.22 6.92 -2.54
CA PRO A 69 -9.25 6.20 -1.73
C PRO A 69 -8.79 4.93 -2.46
N GLU A 70 -7.52 4.90 -2.85
CA GLU A 70 -6.90 3.71 -3.42
C GLU A 70 -6.87 2.59 -2.38
N HIS A 71 -7.28 1.37 -2.77
CA HIS A 71 -7.30 0.18 -1.92
C HIS A 71 -6.46 -0.97 -2.49
N ASP A 72 -5.89 -0.80 -3.68
CA ASP A 72 -4.88 -1.72 -4.22
C ASP A 72 -3.56 -1.56 -3.44
N ILE A 73 -3.22 -2.60 -2.67
CA ILE A 73 -2.04 -2.63 -1.81
C ILE A 73 -0.72 -2.48 -2.59
N PHE A 74 -0.67 -2.90 -3.87
CA PHE A 74 0.53 -2.76 -4.70
C PHE A 74 0.71 -1.33 -5.19
N ILE A 75 -0.38 -0.66 -5.58
CA ILE A 75 -0.35 0.75 -5.95
C ILE A 75 0.02 1.60 -4.73
N GLN A 76 -0.56 1.32 -3.56
CA GLN A 76 -0.21 1.99 -2.31
C GLN A 76 1.28 1.78 -1.94
N LEU A 77 1.81 0.57 -2.10
CA LEU A 77 3.22 0.28 -1.86
C LEU A 77 4.14 1.02 -2.85
N MET A 78 3.75 1.12 -4.12
CA MET A 78 4.46 1.91 -5.12
C MET A 78 4.45 3.39 -4.75
N LYS A 79 3.31 3.93 -4.30
CA LYS A 79 3.19 5.31 -3.82
C LYS A 79 4.12 5.57 -2.63
N LEU A 80 4.18 4.66 -1.66
CA LEU A 80 5.11 4.72 -0.53
C LEU A 80 6.57 4.78 -1.02
N LYS A 81 7.00 3.84 -1.88
CA LYS A 81 8.38 3.80 -2.40
C LYS A 81 8.75 5.03 -3.21
N ASN A 82 7.89 5.46 -4.12
CA ASN A 82 8.14 6.64 -4.96
C ASN A 82 8.19 7.92 -4.13
N THR A 83 7.43 8.00 -3.05
CA THR A 83 7.50 9.13 -2.12
C THR A 83 8.84 9.20 -1.41
N LEU A 84 9.39 8.06 -0.97
CA LEU A 84 10.72 7.99 -0.36
C LEU A 84 11.84 8.33 -1.35
N ARG A 85 11.74 7.84 -2.59
CA ARG A 85 12.69 8.16 -3.67
C ARG A 85 12.68 9.66 -3.99
N PHE A 86 11.49 10.24 -4.10
CA PHE A 86 11.32 11.68 -4.27
C PHE A 86 11.98 12.49 -3.15
N LEU A 87 11.81 12.08 -1.89
CA LEU A 87 12.47 12.72 -0.74
C LEU A 87 14.00 12.64 -0.81
N GLN A 88 14.54 11.58 -1.40
CA GLN A 88 15.98 11.39 -1.59
C GLN A 88 16.51 12.07 -2.88
N GLY A 89 15.63 12.61 -3.73
CA GLY A 89 16.00 13.18 -5.03
C GLY A 89 16.35 12.11 -6.08
N GLU A 90 15.88 10.86 -5.90
CA GLU A 90 16.02 9.79 -6.87
C GLU A 90 14.87 9.77 -7.88
N ASP A 91 15.12 9.19 -9.05
CA ASP A 91 14.09 8.96 -10.07
C ASP A 91 13.00 8.02 -9.56
N LEU A 92 11.75 8.24 -9.99
CA LEU A 92 10.62 7.42 -9.60
C LEU A 92 10.70 6.03 -10.25
N ILE A 93 10.23 5.01 -9.53
CA ILE A 93 10.09 3.67 -10.10
C ILE A 93 8.98 3.69 -11.12
N THR A 94 9.30 3.24 -12.33
CA THR A 94 8.31 2.86 -13.33
C THR A 94 8.33 1.34 -13.53
N HIS A 95 7.25 0.80 -14.09
CA HIS A 95 7.15 -0.63 -14.43
C HIS A 95 7.38 -0.89 -15.92
N LEU A 96 8.13 -0.02 -16.60
CA LEU A 96 8.39 -0.14 -18.04
C LEU A 96 9.29 -1.32 -18.40
N GLY A 97 10.09 -1.83 -17.45
CA GLY A 97 10.95 -3.00 -17.64
C GLY A 97 12.17 -2.79 -18.56
N GLN A 98 12.20 -1.70 -19.33
CA GLN A 98 13.35 -1.30 -20.15
C GLN A 98 14.48 -0.66 -19.33
N GLU A 99 14.18 -0.13 -18.15
CA GLU A 99 15.13 0.56 -17.26
C GLU A 99 16.20 -0.38 -16.63
N TYR A 100 16.06 -1.71 -16.80
CA TYR A 100 16.99 -2.70 -16.24
C TYR A 100 18.13 -3.10 -17.17
N TYR A 101 18.09 -2.67 -18.44
CA TYR A 101 18.96 -3.18 -19.51
C TYR A 101 19.94 -2.14 -20.09
N ASP A 102 20.07 -0.98 -19.44
CA ASP A 102 21.08 0.04 -19.77
C ASP A 102 22.39 -0.18 -18.98
#